data_AF-A0A1V6CF27-F1
#
_entry.id   AF-A0A1V6CF27-F1
#
_cell.length_a   1.000
_cell.length_b   1.000
_cell.length_c   1.000
_cell.angle_alpha   90.00
_cell.angle_beta   90.00
_cell.angle_gamma   90.00
#
_symmetry.space_group_name_H-M   'P 1'
#
loop_
_entity.id
_entity.type
_entity.pdbx_description
1 polymer ?
#
loop_
_entity_poly.entity_id
_entity_poly.type
_entity_poly.pdbx_seq_one_letter_code
_entity_poly.pdbx_strand_id
1 'polypeptide(L)'
;MKFYSSIVSYLVEGKSTKQNMRMLIRFLVMLTAMITVYSIIFHFLMAWEEREYSWVTGFYWTLTVMSTLGFGDITFASDAGRLFSILVLLSGVIFMLVLLPFAFIKFFLAPWMESEAKRRAPREVSPDTKDHVIMTAYDDVTAALVERLVTYKRDYVVIVEKPEHAGLLSDRGVKAAVGNIDDPDTYKRMRVHDAALVVATNSDEVNTNIAFTVREMNESIPIITTADSPHSVDILSMAGSSRVVELPDLLARSFANWTMCGNFQANIIGRFDELVIAETPVINTPLVGKTIAESNLRESVGVTIVGIWERGRPSVPTPKTQITRSTVLLLAGTESQIASYDDVYSIYQMFQHAGDPVIIMGGGRVGTAIGRRFAERDVPFLIIEKNPKKTSESANIVYGDAADLSTLKRAWIEKAPAALITTHEDATNIYLTKYFRSLRPDLQIISRANLDRNVSTLHRAGADFVMSYPVLGVDAVFSFLTKQDVLMLVEGLTLFRVQAPEILDGVTLADSRIRQETHCSVVAIKSDGNFIVNPGPCIPVTKGSELILIGTYEGERQFFRTYIKT
;
A
#
# COMPACT_ATOMS: atom_id res chain seq x y z
N MET A 1 16.12 -4.28 33.62
CA MET A 1 17.54 -3.87 33.75
C MET A 1 18.10 -3.11 32.54
N LYS A 2 17.63 -3.34 31.30
CA LYS A 2 18.11 -2.60 30.10
C LYS A 2 17.82 -1.09 30.07
N PHE A 3 16.88 -0.60 30.87
CA PHE A 3 16.44 0.80 30.92
C PHE A 3 17.44 1.73 31.64
N TYR A 4 18.07 1.26 32.72
CA TYR A 4 19.07 2.04 33.44
C TYR A 4 20.40 2.10 32.68
N SER A 5 20.78 1.01 31.99
CA SER A 5 21.99 0.98 31.17
C SER A 5 21.94 1.93 29.98
N SER A 6 20.78 2.14 29.35
CA SER A 6 20.61 3.07 28.23
C SER A 6 20.64 4.53 28.68
N ILE A 7 20.11 4.84 29.86
CA ILE A 7 20.18 6.18 30.46
C ILE A 7 21.62 6.54 30.83
N VAL A 8 22.35 5.59 31.44
CA VAL A 8 23.76 5.78 31.82
C VAL A 8 24.67 5.89 30.59
N SER A 9 24.44 5.10 29.53
CA SER A 9 25.22 5.23 28.29
C SER A 9 24.98 6.58 27.58
N TYR A 10 23.74 7.08 27.59
CA TYR A 10 23.40 8.39 27.01
C TYR A 10 24.09 9.56 27.75
N LEU A 11 24.19 9.48 29.07
CA LEU A 11 24.89 10.47 29.91
C LEU A 11 26.39 10.59 29.59
N VAL A 12 27.00 9.53 29.05
CA VAL A 12 28.45 9.43 28.86
C VAL A 12 28.90 9.81 27.43
N GLU A 13 28.07 9.58 26.40
CA GLU A 13 28.51 9.66 24.99
C GLU A 13 28.37 11.04 24.30
N GLY A 14 27.55 11.98 24.80
CA GLY A 14 27.24 13.23 24.07
C GLY A 14 27.94 14.50 24.58
N LYS A 15 28.68 15.24 23.73
CA LYS A 15 29.18 16.61 24.04
C LYS A 15 28.03 17.58 24.40
N SER A 16 26.88 17.46 23.74
CA SER A 16 25.65 18.22 24.05
C SER A 16 25.06 17.82 25.41
N THR A 17 25.05 16.52 25.74
CA THR A 17 24.60 16.00 27.05
C THR A 17 25.43 16.54 28.21
N LYS A 18 26.75 16.69 28.04
CA LYS A 18 27.63 17.32 29.04
C LYS A 18 27.30 18.80 29.26
N GLN A 19 26.91 19.53 28.21
CA GLN A 19 26.52 20.94 28.31
C GLN A 19 25.15 21.09 28.99
N ASN A 20 24.18 20.27 28.63
CA ASN A 20 22.85 20.22 29.25
C ASN A 20 22.94 19.84 30.74
N MET A 21 23.78 18.87 31.07
CA MET A 21 24.01 18.46 32.46
C MET A 21 24.72 19.55 33.26
N ARG A 22 25.66 20.29 32.66
CA ARG A 22 26.28 21.45 33.31
C ARG A 22 25.25 22.55 33.63
N MET A 23 24.26 22.77 32.77
CA MET A 23 23.17 23.72 33.03
C MET A 23 22.29 23.28 34.19
N LEU A 24 21.93 22.00 34.27
CA LEU A 24 21.17 21.45 35.40
C LEU A 24 21.97 21.53 36.72
N ILE A 25 23.26 21.22 36.69
CA ILE A 25 24.14 21.35 37.86
C ILE A 25 24.22 22.82 38.30
N ARG A 26 24.39 23.77 37.37
CA ARG A 26 24.36 25.20 37.70
C ARG A 26 23.04 25.62 38.34
N PHE A 27 21.92 25.11 37.83
CA PHE A 27 20.60 25.36 38.41
C PHE A 27 20.48 24.81 39.84
N LEU A 28 20.93 23.57 40.07
CA LEU A 28 20.95 22.96 41.41
C LEU A 28 21.86 23.72 42.37
N VAL A 29 23.04 24.16 41.92
CA VAL A 29 23.95 24.98 42.73
C VAL A 29 23.31 26.32 43.09
N MET A 30 22.65 26.98 42.13
CA MET A 30 21.92 28.23 42.38
C MET A 30 20.79 28.02 43.40
N LEU A 31 20.01 26.94 43.26
CA LEU A 31 18.94 26.59 44.19
C LEU A 31 19.48 26.36 45.61
N THR A 32 20.56 25.58 45.75
CA THR A 32 21.20 25.33 47.06
C THR A 32 21.76 26.62 47.67
N ALA A 33 22.36 27.49 46.87
CA ALA A 33 22.83 28.80 47.32
C ALA A 33 21.67 29.66 47.83
N MET A 34 20.55 29.69 47.10
CA MET A 34 19.35 30.43 47.49
C MET A 34 18.75 29.90 48.81
N ILE A 35 18.63 28.58 48.95
CA ILE A 35 18.18 27.94 50.20
C ILE A 35 19.09 28.30 51.37
N THR A 36 20.41 28.32 51.15
CA THR A 36 21.39 28.67 52.18
C THR A 36 21.23 30.14 52.60
N VAL A 37 21.09 31.05 51.64
CA VAL A 37 20.88 32.48 51.90
C VAL A 37 19.55 32.70 52.67
N TYR A 38 18.47 32.06 52.26
CA TYR A 38 17.19 32.15 52.97
C TYR A 38 17.26 31.56 54.38
N SER A 39 17.99 30.46 54.58
CA SER A 39 18.23 29.89 55.91
C SER A 39 19.01 30.87 56.81
N ILE A 40 20.00 31.59 56.26
CA ILE A 40 20.74 32.61 57.02
C ILE A 40 19.83 33.79 57.39
N ILE A 41 19.05 34.31 56.45
CA ILE A 41 18.11 35.42 56.69
C ILE A 41 17.03 35.01 57.70
N PHE A 42 16.56 33.77 57.62
CA PHE A 42 15.61 33.20 58.58
C PHE A 42 16.13 33.27 60.01
N HIS A 43 17.38 32.87 60.26
CA HIS A 43 17.97 32.95 61.60
C HIS A 43 18.09 34.39 62.10
N PHE A 44 18.45 35.32 61.23
CA PHE A 44 18.54 36.74 61.59
C PHE A 44 17.18 37.33 61.97
N LEU A 45 16.13 37.02 61.20
CA LEU A 45 14.77 37.49 61.49
C LEU A 45 14.16 36.81 62.72
N MET A 46 14.43 35.52 62.93
CA MET A 46 13.95 34.81 64.12
C MET A 46 14.63 35.28 65.40
N ALA A 47 15.94 35.57 65.35
CA ALA A 47 16.64 36.18 66.46
C ALA A 47 16.08 37.57 66.81
N TRP A 48 15.61 38.33 65.81
CA TRP A 48 14.94 39.61 66.04
C TRP A 48 13.55 39.47 66.67
N GLU A 49 12.87 38.34 66.47
CA GLU A 49 11.64 37.97 67.19
C GLU A 49 11.91 37.26 68.54
N GLU A 50 13.15 37.34 69.05
CA GLU A 50 13.59 36.72 70.32
C GLU A 50 13.42 35.18 70.35
N ARG A 51 13.47 34.53 69.17
CA ARG A 51 13.37 33.07 69.03
C ARG A 51 14.66 32.50 68.44
N GLU A 52 15.32 31.62 69.18
CA GLU A 52 16.49 30.90 68.69
C GLU A 52 16.13 29.52 68.15
N TYR A 53 16.63 29.22 66.95
CA TYR A 53 16.46 27.94 66.28
C TYR A 53 17.80 27.38 65.83
N SER A 54 17.87 26.06 65.65
CA SER A 54 19.07 25.41 65.12
C SER A 54 19.25 25.66 63.62
N TRP A 55 20.48 25.58 63.12
CA TRP A 55 20.76 25.69 61.68
C TRP A 55 19.96 24.71 60.82
N VAL A 56 19.78 23.48 61.32
CA VAL A 56 18.97 22.45 60.66
C VAL A 56 17.51 22.91 60.55
N THR A 57 16.99 23.56 61.58
CA THR A 57 15.63 24.10 61.60
C THR A 57 15.44 25.21 60.55
N GLY A 58 16.45 26.07 60.32
CA GLY A 58 16.35 27.09 59.26
C GLY A 58 16.34 26.51 57.84
N PHE A 59 17.13 25.45 57.59
CA PHE A 59 17.05 24.72 56.33
C PHE A 59 15.70 24.02 56.17
N TYR A 60 15.21 23.38 57.23
CA TYR A 60 13.91 22.72 57.28
C TYR A 60 12.76 23.69 56.96
N TRP A 61 12.73 24.85 57.60
CA TRP A 61 11.71 25.87 57.36
C TRP A 61 11.77 26.38 55.91
N THR A 62 12.96 26.71 55.42
CA THR A 62 13.15 27.22 54.06
C THR A 62 12.65 26.22 53.02
N LEU A 63 13.01 24.94 53.17
CA LEU A 63 12.56 23.90 52.25
C LEU A 63 11.04 23.68 52.33
N THR A 64 10.47 23.72 53.52
CA THR A 64 9.02 23.55 53.76
C THR A 64 8.19 24.66 53.12
N VAL A 65 8.67 25.91 53.19
CA VAL A 65 8.01 27.06 52.56
C VAL A 65 8.24 27.05 51.05
N MET A 66 9.48 26.83 50.59
CA MET A 66 9.78 26.82 49.15
C MET A 66 9.09 25.69 48.39
N SER A 67 8.89 24.53 49.02
CA SER A 67 8.16 23.41 48.44
C SER A 67 6.64 23.54 48.52
N THR A 68 6.12 24.66 49.05
CA THR A 68 4.70 24.93 49.28
C THR A 68 4.01 23.95 50.23
N LEU A 69 4.78 23.20 51.02
CA LEU A 69 4.26 22.21 51.96
C LEU A 69 3.62 22.87 53.19
N GLY A 70 4.31 23.88 53.74
CA GLY A 70 3.75 24.81 54.73
C GLY A 70 3.14 24.14 55.98
N PHE A 71 3.90 23.32 56.71
CA PHE A 71 3.42 22.65 57.92
C PHE A 71 2.83 23.59 59.00
N GLY A 72 3.24 24.86 59.01
CA GLY A 72 2.71 25.88 59.91
C GLY A 72 3.19 25.78 61.36
N ASP A 73 4.11 24.85 61.63
CA ASP A 73 4.77 24.65 62.93
C ASP A 73 5.74 25.78 63.28
N ILE A 74 6.36 26.41 62.28
CA ILE A 74 7.26 27.56 62.43
C ILE A 74 6.78 28.71 61.55
N THR A 75 6.40 29.82 62.19
CA THR A 75 5.88 31.02 61.51
C THR A 75 6.42 32.30 62.14
N PHE A 76 6.52 33.36 61.33
CA PHE A 76 6.89 34.70 61.77
C PHE A 76 5.67 35.47 62.31
N ALA A 77 5.85 36.16 63.42
CA ALA A 77 4.82 37.03 64.00
C ALA A 77 4.84 38.44 63.40
N SER A 78 6.02 38.93 63.00
CA SER A 78 6.20 40.28 62.44
C SER A 78 5.77 40.39 60.97
N ASP A 79 5.33 41.58 60.57
CA ASP A 79 5.00 41.85 59.16
C ASP A 79 6.23 41.76 58.24
N ALA A 80 7.43 42.08 58.75
CA ALA A 80 8.68 41.91 58.02
C ALA A 80 8.97 40.42 57.74
N GLY A 81 8.81 39.55 58.74
CA GLY A 81 8.98 38.10 58.58
C GLY A 81 7.91 37.47 57.67
N ARG A 82 6.68 38.00 57.69
CA ARG A 82 5.62 37.60 56.74
C ARG A 82 5.97 37.97 55.30
N LEU A 83 6.46 39.20 55.06
CA LEU A 83 6.89 39.63 53.73
C LEU A 83 8.04 38.76 53.21
N PHE A 84 9.00 38.43 54.08
CA PHE A 84 10.07 37.47 53.76
C PHE A 84 9.52 36.08 53.41
N SER A 85 8.54 35.57 54.18
CA SER A 85 7.89 34.29 53.90
C SER A 85 7.21 34.27 52.53
N ILE A 86 6.55 35.36 52.14
CA ILE A 86 5.95 35.52 50.81
C ILE A 86 7.03 35.45 49.72
N LEU A 87 8.17 36.11 49.93
CA LEU A 87 9.29 36.09 48.98
C LEU A 87 9.87 34.68 48.84
N VAL A 88 10.07 33.96 49.94
CA VAL A 88 10.57 32.57 49.95
C VAL A 88 9.55 31.63 49.28
N LEU A 89 8.25 31.82 49.51
CA LEU A 89 7.20 31.05 48.86
C LEU A 89 7.18 31.27 47.34
N LEU A 90 7.16 32.53 46.89
CA LEU A 90 7.10 32.88 45.46
C LEU A 90 8.34 32.39 44.71
N SER A 91 9.53 32.58 45.30
CA SER A 91 10.77 32.04 44.73
C SER A 91 10.76 30.50 44.71
N GLY A 92 10.23 29.85 45.75
CA GLY A 92 10.00 28.41 45.79
C GLY A 92 9.13 27.89 44.65
N VAL A 93 7.97 28.50 44.42
CA VAL A 93 7.06 28.17 43.32
C VAL A 93 7.77 28.30 41.97
N ILE A 94 8.47 29.41 41.74
CA ILE A 94 9.18 29.64 40.47
C ILE A 94 10.30 28.63 40.28
N PHE A 95 11.19 28.44 41.26
CA PHE A 95 12.37 27.60 41.08
C PHE A 95 12.05 26.10 41.19
N MET A 96 11.30 25.66 42.20
CA MET A 96 11.04 24.23 42.41
C MET A 96 9.86 23.69 41.60
N LEU A 97 8.76 24.45 41.44
CA LEU A 97 7.55 23.93 40.78
C LEU A 97 7.56 24.19 39.27
N VAL A 98 8.12 25.32 38.82
CA VAL A 98 8.14 25.69 37.39
C VAL A 98 9.48 25.36 36.74
N LEU A 99 10.58 25.98 37.23
CA LEU A 99 11.87 25.90 36.55
C LEU A 99 12.53 24.52 36.66
N LEU A 100 12.44 23.83 37.81
CA LEU A 100 13.07 22.52 37.99
C LEU A 100 12.44 21.44 37.07
N PRO A 101 11.10 21.25 37.01
CA PRO A 101 10.49 20.30 36.08
C PRO A 101 10.72 20.71 34.61
N PHE A 102 10.64 22.00 34.29
CA PHE A 102 10.92 22.48 32.94
C PHE A 102 12.37 22.19 32.52
N ALA A 103 13.33 22.46 33.40
CA ALA A 103 14.74 22.16 33.17
C ALA A 103 14.95 20.65 32.99
N PHE A 104 14.31 19.81 33.81
CA PHE A 104 14.38 18.36 33.65
C PHE A 104 13.80 17.90 32.30
N ILE A 105 12.63 18.39 31.90
CA ILE A 105 12.00 18.05 30.62
C ILE A 105 12.90 18.48 29.45
N LYS A 106 13.34 19.73 29.44
CA LYS A 106 14.11 20.33 28.35
C LYS A 106 15.53 19.73 28.21
N PHE A 107 16.21 19.47 29.33
CA PHE A 107 17.61 19.06 29.31
C PHE A 107 17.83 17.56 29.45
N PHE A 108 16.84 16.81 29.93
CA PHE A 108 16.95 15.37 30.13
C PHE A 108 15.92 14.58 29.32
N LEU A 109 14.62 14.83 29.51
CA LEU A 109 13.56 14.00 28.89
C LEU A 109 13.50 14.14 27.36
N ALA A 110 13.41 15.37 26.85
CA ALA A 110 13.31 15.63 25.41
C ALA A 110 14.56 15.15 24.65
N PRO A 111 15.81 15.45 25.09
CA PRO A 111 17.01 14.94 24.44
C PRO A 111 17.13 13.41 24.46
N TRP A 112 16.65 12.75 25.52
CA TRP A 112 16.60 11.29 25.60
C TRP A 112 15.63 10.69 24.58
N MET A 113 14.42 11.25 24.46
CA MET A 113 13.44 10.82 23.46
C MET A 113 13.96 11.00 22.02
N GLU A 114 14.60 12.13 21.72
CA GLU A 114 15.21 12.37 20.40
C GLU A 114 16.34 11.38 20.08
N SER A 115 17.15 11.02 21.07
CA SER A 115 18.27 10.08 20.88
C SER A 115 17.78 8.66 20.62
N GLU A 116 16.72 8.24 21.31
CA GLU A 116 16.11 6.94 21.09
C GLU A 116 15.46 6.88 19.71
N ALA A 117 14.77 7.95 19.30
CA ALA A 117 14.23 8.07 17.94
C ALA A 117 15.35 7.99 16.88
N LYS A 118 16.47 8.68 17.06
CA LYS A 118 17.62 8.64 16.13
C LYS A 118 18.29 7.27 16.04
N ARG A 119 18.40 6.52 17.16
CA ARG A 119 18.94 5.15 17.15
C ARG A 119 18.04 4.16 16.40
N ARG A 120 16.72 4.39 16.43
CA ARG A 120 15.71 3.58 15.74
C ARG A 120 15.48 4.00 14.29
N ALA A 121 16.09 5.10 13.87
CA ALA A 121 15.87 5.74 12.57
C ALA A 121 17.22 5.85 11.82
N PRO A 122 17.73 4.73 11.27
CA PRO A 122 19.00 4.73 10.56
C PRO A 122 18.95 5.68 9.36
N ARG A 123 20.09 6.28 9.00
CA ARG A 123 20.21 7.18 7.83
C ARG A 123 20.84 6.53 6.60
N GLU A 124 21.24 5.28 6.75
CA GLU A 124 21.91 4.46 5.76
C GLU A 124 21.52 3.00 5.94
N VAL A 125 21.52 2.25 4.84
CA VAL A 125 21.33 0.80 4.88
C VAL A 125 22.65 0.10 5.17
N SER A 126 22.59 -1.17 5.58
CA SER A 126 23.79 -1.97 5.84
C SER A 126 24.72 -1.99 4.61
N PRO A 127 26.05 -1.95 4.78
CA PRO A 127 27.00 -2.04 3.66
C PRO A 127 26.85 -3.29 2.78
N ASP A 128 26.30 -4.37 3.33
CA ASP A 128 26.11 -5.64 2.62
C ASP A 128 24.79 -5.71 1.85
N THR A 129 23.95 -4.67 1.90
CA THR A 129 22.63 -4.65 1.25
C THR A 129 22.77 -4.55 -0.27
N LYS A 130 22.18 -5.52 -0.99
CA LYS A 130 22.17 -5.60 -2.46
C LYS A 130 20.83 -6.19 -2.94
N ASP A 131 20.48 -5.94 -4.21
CA ASP A 131 19.25 -6.41 -4.87
C ASP A 131 17.97 -6.02 -4.10
N HIS A 132 18.05 -4.95 -3.30
CA HIS A 132 16.95 -4.44 -2.51
C HIS A 132 16.09 -3.45 -3.28
N VAL A 133 14.84 -3.28 -2.83
CA VAL A 133 13.92 -2.28 -3.38
C VAL A 133 13.93 -1.02 -2.51
N ILE A 134 14.13 0.14 -3.13
CA ILE A 134 14.05 1.44 -2.45
C ILE A 134 12.65 2.02 -2.69
N MET A 135 11.92 2.33 -1.62
CA MET A 135 10.61 2.99 -1.68
C MET A 135 10.73 4.41 -1.12
N THR A 136 10.25 5.42 -1.86
CA THR A 136 10.39 6.83 -1.42
C THR A 136 9.23 7.32 -0.54
N ALA A 137 8.19 6.50 -0.37
CA ALA A 137 7.02 6.81 0.46
C ALA A 137 6.48 5.55 1.15
N TYR A 138 5.75 5.74 2.24
CA TYR A 138 4.96 4.70 2.91
C TYR A 138 3.45 5.01 2.80
N ASP A 139 2.79 4.44 1.81
CA ASP A 139 1.36 4.55 1.56
C ASP A 139 0.71 3.15 1.47
N ASP A 140 -0.56 3.07 1.10
CA ASP A 140 -1.25 1.77 1.02
C ASP A 140 -0.61 0.82 -0.02
N VAL A 141 -0.12 1.36 -1.15
CA VAL A 141 0.54 0.58 -2.22
C VAL A 141 1.89 0.07 -1.72
N THR A 142 2.75 0.92 -1.17
CA THR A 142 4.07 0.51 -0.69
C THR A 142 3.99 -0.33 0.58
N ALA A 143 2.97 -0.15 1.42
CA ALA A 143 2.69 -1.07 2.54
C ALA A 143 2.35 -2.49 2.05
N ALA A 144 1.47 -2.62 1.04
CA ALA A 144 1.19 -3.91 0.42
C ALA A 144 2.41 -4.48 -0.32
N LEU A 145 3.25 -3.61 -0.91
CA LEU A 145 4.49 -4.00 -1.56
C LEU A 145 5.48 -4.60 -0.56
N VAL A 146 5.61 -3.99 0.62
CA VAL A 146 6.43 -4.48 1.74
C VAL A 146 6.01 -5.90 2.15
N GLU A 147 4.71 -6.14 2.36
CA GLU A 147 4.20 -7.46 2.71
C GLU A 147 4.62 -8.51 1.68
N ARG A 148 4.46 -8.19 0.39
CA ARG A 148 4.85 -9.10 -0.69
C ARG A 148 6.36 -9.29 -0.78
N LEU A 149 7.18 -8.25 -0.64
CA LEU A 149 8.65 -8.37 -0.63
C LEU A 149 9.15 -9.24 0.53
N VAL A 150 8.52 -9.14 1.71
CA VAL A 150 8.80 -10.04 2.85
C VAL A 150 8.49 -11.49 2.51
N THR A 151 7.34 -11.76 1.88
CA THR A 151 6.98 -13.12 1.43
C THR A 151 8.02 -13.70 0.46
N TYR A 152 8.49 -12.90 -0.48
CA TYR A 152 9.51 -13.30 -1.46
C TYR A 152 10.96 -13.22 -0.94
N LYS A 153 11.16 -12.87 0.35
CA LYS A 153 12.48 -12.72 0.99
C LYS A 153 13.41 -11.76 0.23
N ARG A 154 12.85 -10.70 -0.36
CA ARG A 154 13.64 -9.61 -0.94
C ARG A 154 13.82 -8.50 0.08
N ASP A 155 15.04 -7.97 0.15
CA ASP A 155 15.33 -6.84 1.00
C ASP A 155 14.72 -5.55 0.42
N TYR A 156 14.43 -4.61 1.32
CA TYR A 156 13.84 -3.33 0.96
C TYR A 156 14.20 -2.27 2.00
N VAL A 157 14.03 -1.01 1.62
CA VAL A 157 14.09 0.14 2.53
C VAL A 157 13.05 1.17 2.12
N VAL A 158 12.34 1.72 3.11
CA VAL A 158 11.43 2.84 2.93
C VAL A 158 12.10 4.13 3.41
N ILE A 159 12.25 5.10 2.52
CA ILE A 159 12.78 6.43 2.85
C ILE A 159 11.66 7.26 3.47
N VAL A 160 11.95 7.88 4.61
CA VAL A 160 11.05 8.84 5.26
C VAL A 160 11.84 10.07 5.68
N GLU A 161 11.24 11.25 5.60
CA GLU A 161 11.95 12.49 5.95
C GLU A 161 12.18 12.65 7.45
N LYS A 162 11.22 12.19 8.26
CA LYS A 162 11.19 12.42 9.72
C LYS A 162 11.64 11.17 10.50
N PRO A 163 12.59 11.31 11.46
CA PRO A 163 13.01 10.20 12.33
C PRO A 163 11.87 9.54 13.11
N GLU A 164 10.87 10.34 13.52
CA GLU A 164 9.69 9.84 14.23
C GLU A 164 8.91 8.82 13.38
N HIS A 165 8.75 9.07 12.08
CA HIS A 165 8.07 8.15 11.17
C HIS A 165 8.88 6.87 10.96
N ALA A 166 10.21 6.97 10.86
CA ALA A 166 11.08 5.78 10.73
C ALA A 166 10.99 4.89 11.97
N GLY A 167 10.93 5.48 13.17
CA GLY A 167 10.72 4.76 14.42
C GLY A 167 9.39 4.01 14.45
N LEU A 168 8.29 4.67 14.07
CA LEU A 168 6.95 4.05 14.00
C LEU A 168 6.89 2.88 13.01
N LEU A 169 7.54 3.02 11.85
CA LEU A 169 7.63 1.94 10.86
C LEU A 169 8.46 0.77 11.38
N SER A 170 9.58 1.06 12.05
CA SER A 170 10.44 0.03 12.65
C SER A 170 9.73 -0.75 13.75
N ASP A 171 8.91 -0.09 14.58
CA ASP A 171 8.08 -0.74 15.61
C ASP A 171 7.03 -1.70 14.99
N ARG A 172 6.65 -1.48 13.72
CA ARG A 172 5.79 -2.38 12.93
C ARG A 172 6.57 -3.45 12.16
N GLY A 173 7.89 -3.51 12.31
CA GLY A 173 8.76 -4.44 11.58
C GLY A 173 9.05 -4.02 10.15
N VAL A 174 8.76 -2.77 9.77
CA VAL A 174 9.05 -2.22 8.44
C VAL A 174 10.43 -1.56 8.44
N LYS A 175 11.32 -1.98 7.53
CA LYS A 175 12.65 -1.38 7.38
C LYS A 175 12.54 0.04 6.80
N ALA A 176 12.79 1.05 7.63
CA ALA A 176 12.75 2.45 7.22
C ALA A 176 14.07 3.17 7.51
N ALA A 177 14.41 4.15 6.66
CA ALA A 177 15.59 4.99 6.82
C ALA A 177 15.24 6.47 6.63
N VAL A 178 15.96 7.32 7.36
CA VAL A 178 15.75 8.77 7.32
C VAL A 178 16.58 9.40 6.21
N GLY A 179 15.91 10.10 5.30
CA GLY A 179 16.57 10.83 4.23
C GLY A 179 15.61 11.80 3.54
N ASN A 180 16.19 12.83 2.92
CA ASN A 180 15.44 13.69 2.02
C ASN A 180 15.44 13.06 0.62
N ILE A 181 14.26 12.91 0.03
CA ILE A 181 14.06 12.30 -1.29
C ILE A 181 14.58 13.18 -2.44
N ASP A 182 14.83 14.46 -2.20
CA ASP A 182 15.44 15.39 -3.17
C ASP A 182 16.97 15.47 -3.05
N ASP A 183 17.57 14.77 -2.08
CA ASP A 183 19.02 14.80 -1.82
C ASP A 183 19.73 13.58 -2.46
N PRO A 184 20.64 13.77 -3.43
CA PRO A 184 21.42 12.68 -4.03
C PRO A 184 22.20 11.83 -3.01
N ASP A 185 22.69 12.45 -1.92
CA ASP A 185 23.41 11.74 -0.87
C ASP A 185 22.52 10.75 -0.10
N THR A 186 21.21 10.98 -0.06
CA THR A 186 20.25 9.99 0.49
C THR A 186 20.31 8.70 -0.30
N TYR A 187 20.23 8.76 -1.63
CA TYR A 187 20.25 7.56 -2.48
C TYR A 187 21.61 6.86 -2.45
N LYS A 188 22.70 7.63 -2.28
CA LYS A 188 24.03 7.07 -2.01
C LYS A 188 24.05 6.24 -0.72
N ARG A 189 23.52 6.79 0.38
CA ARG A 189 23.40 6.08 1.68
C ARG A 189 22.42 4.91 1.64
N MET A 190 21.41 4.98 0.75
CA MET A 190 20.49 3.87 0.47
C MET A 190 21.06 2.85 -0.53
N ARG A 191 22.30 3.04 -0.99
CA ARG A 191 23.00 2.14 -1.93
C ARG A 191 22.25 1.93 -3.24
N VAL A 192 21.77 3.02 -3.85
CA VAL A 192 21.04 2.98 -5.13
C VAL A 192 21.80 2.30 -6.27
N HIS A 193 23.14 2.23 -6.21
CA HIS A 193 23.95 1.50 -7.21
C HIS A 193 23.82 -0.03 -7.13
N ASP A 194 23.50 -0.57 -5.94
CA ASP A 194 23.34 -2.01 -5.71
C ASP A 194 21.86 -2.42 -5.61
N ALA A 195 20.94 -1.45 -5.71
CA ALA A 195 19.51 -1.69 -5.61
C ALA A 195 18.94 -2.29 -6.90
N ALA A 196 17.87 -3.07 -6.76
CA ALA A 196 17.18 -3.69 -7.89
C ALA A 196 16.23 -2.73 -8.61
N LEU A 197 15.60 -1.84 -7.83
CA LEU A 197 14.48 -1.00 -8.25
C LEU A 197 14.28 0.16 -7.28
N VAL A 198 13.91 1.33 -7.82
CA VAL A 198 13.34 2.45 -7.05
C VAL A 198 11.85 2.56 -7.36
N VAL A 199 11.02 2.63 -6.32
CA VAL A 199 9.56 2.79 -6.41
C VAL A 199 9.17 4.11 -5.77
N ALA A 200 8.50 4.98 -6.52
CA ALA A 200 8.04 6.27 -6.06
C ALA A 200 6.53 6.44 -6.31
N THR A 201 5.79 6.61 -5.22
CA THR A 201 4.32 6.63 -5.20
C THR A 201 3.76 7.96 -4.67
N ASN A 202 4.53 9.04 -4.80
CA ASN A 202 4.15 10.39 -4.35
C ASN A 202 3.31 11.12 -5.40
N SER A 203 3.12 12.43 -5.24
CA SER A 203 2.54 13.27 -6.28
C SER A 203 3.42 13.30 -7.54
N ASP A 204 2.83 13.65 -8.68
CA ASP A 204 3.51 13.68 -9.97
C ASP A 204 4.74 14.61 -9.97
N GLU A 205 4.66 15.75 -9.30
CA GLU A 205 5.77 16.69 -9.18
C GLU A 205 6.92 16.12 -8.32
N VAL A 206 6.57 15.49 -7.20
CA VAL A 206 7.56 14.88 -6.30
C VAL A 206 8.21 13.67 -6.94
N ASN A 207 7.44 12.81 -7.63
CA ASN A 207 7.96 11.66 -8.36
C ASN A 207 8.88 12.09 -9.51
N THR A 208 8.59 13.23 -10.15
CA THR A 208 9.45 13.84 -11.18
C THR A 208 10.81 14.23 -10.59
N ASN A 209 10.83 14.92 -9.45
CA ASN A 209 12.08 15.29 -8.75
C ASN A 209 12.88 14.05 -8.32
N ILE A 210 12.21 13.05 -7.74
CA ILE A 210 12.83 11.77 -7.37
C ILE A 210 13.50 11.12 -8.57
N ALA A 211 12.82 11.05 -9.72
CA ALA A 211 13.36 10.44 -10.93
C ALA A 211 14.65 11.15 -11.38
N PHE A 212 14.66 12.49 -11.39
CA PHE A 212 15.86 13.27 -11.70
C PHE A 212 17.00 13.02 -10.71
N THR A 213 16.72 13.08 -9.40
CA THR A 213 17.75 12.86 -8.36
C THR A 213 18.34 11.45 -8.43
N VAL A 214 17.50 10.43 -8.68
CA VAL A 214 17.98 9.06 -8.84
C VAL A 214 18.81 8.91 -10.10
N ARG A 215 18.44 9.56 -11.21
CA ARG A 215 19.20 9.52 -12.47
C ARG A 215 20.55 10.20 -12.40
N GLU A 216 20.67 11.27 -11.60
CA GLU A 216 21.96 11.90 -11.28
C GLU A 216 22.91 10.92 -10.59
N MET A 217 22.37 10.03 -9.75
CA MET A 217 23.15 9.02 -9.03
C MET A 217 23.39 7.76 -9.85
N ASN A 218 22.39 7.28 -10.60
CA ASN A 218 22.46 6.06 -11.39
C ASN A 218 21.59 6.18 -12.65
N GLU A 219 22.24 6.29 -13.80
CA GLU A 219 21.58 6.43 -15.11
C GLU A 219 20.73 5.23 -15.50
N SER A 220 21.03 4.04 -14.98
CA SER A 220 20.50 2.76 -15.48
C SER A 220 19.57 2.02 -14.53
N ILE A 221 19.52 2.40 -13.24
CA ILE A 221 18.65 1.70 -12.28
C ILE A 221 17.19 1.80 -12.75
N PRO A 222 16.42 0.70 -12.73
CA PRO A 222 15.01 0.79 -13.05
C PRO A 222 14.25 1.66 -12.02
N ILE A 223 13.39 2.55 -12.50
CA ILE A 223 12.55 3.43 -11.66
C ILE A 223 11.09 3.22 -12.04
N ILE A 224 10.23 2.90 -11.08
CA ILE A 224 8.78 2.89 -11.25
C ILE A 224 8.20 4.08 -10.51
N THR A 225 7.42 4.89 -11.21
CA THR A 225 6.65 6.00 -10.63
C THR A 225 5.15 5.74 -10.80
N THR A 226 4.34 6.19 -9.86
CA THR A 226 2.89 6.34 -10.09
C THR A 226 2.60 7.68 -10.74
N ALA A 227 1.55 7.72 -11.56
CA ALA A 227 0.99 8.95 -12.10
C ALA A 227 -0.45 9.13 -11.65
N ASP A 228 -0.74 10.32 -11.14
CA ASP A 228 -2.07 10.77 -10.75
C ASP A 228 -2.84 11.38 -11.92
N SER A 229 -2.11 11.94 -12.89
CA SER A 229 -2.65 12.54 -14.12
C SER A 229 -2.10 11.85 -15.38
N PRO A 230 -2.95 11.60 -16.39
CA PRO A 230 -2.49 11.08 -17.68
C PRO A 230 -1.53 12.04 -18.38
N HIS A 231 -1.61 13.33 -18.09
CA HIS A 231 -0.72 14.35 -18.67
C HIS A 231 0.70 14.32 -18.09
N SER A 232 0.89 13.65 -16.95
CA SER A 232 2.20 13.55 -16.28
C SER A 232 3.03 12.37 -16.77
N VAL A 233 2.43 11.45 -17.54
CA VAL A 233 3.10 10.22 -17.99
C VAL A 233 4.34 10.52 -18.82
N ASP A 234 4.22 11.42 -19.80
CA ASP A 234 5.35 11.80 -20.65
C ASP A 234 6.41 12.56 -19.84
N ILE A 235 5.99 13.43 -18.91
CA ILE A 235 6.89 14.20 -18.05
C ILE A 235 7.72 13.27 -17.15
N LEU A 236 7.07 12.33 -16.47
CA LEU A 236 7.72 11.35 -15.60
C LEU A 236 8.66 10.43 -16.38
N SER A 237 8.28 10.05 -17.61
CA SER A 237 9.12 9.27 -18.51
C SER A 237 10.36 10.07 -18.95
N MET A 238 10.19 11.34 -19.33
CA MET A 238 11.29 12.25 -19.66
C MET A 238 12.22 12.53 -18.48
N ALA A 239 11.68 12.56 -17.25
CA ALA A 239 12.47 12.69 -16.02
C ALA A 239 13.31 11.44 -15.70
N GLY A 240 13.09 10.34 -16.42
CA GLY A 240 13.88 9.12 -16.33
C GLY A 240 13.17 7.95 -15.67
N SER A 241 11.85 8.03 -15.42
CA SER A 241 11.08 6.86 -14.98
C SER A 241 11.16 5.77 -16.04
N SER A 242 11.55 4.56 -15.65
CA SER A 242 11.58 3.41 -16.55
C SER A 242 10.19 2.89 -16.87
N ARG A 243 9.26 3.03 -15.91
CA ARG A 243 7.84 2.73 -16.10
C ARG A 243 7.01 3.69 -15.26
N VAL A 244 6.01 4.29 -15.89
CA VAL A 244 5.00 5.12 -15.21
C VAL A 244 3.71 4.32 -15.11
N VAL A 245 3.13 4.23 -13.91
CA VAL A 245 1.92 3.44 -13.61
C VAL A 245 0.77 4.37 -13.25
N GLU A 246 -0.21 4.45 -14.14
CA GLU A 246 -1.48 5.14 -13.89
C GLU A 246 -2.47 4.20 -13.18
N LEU A 247 -2.35 4.06 -11.87
CA LEU A 247 -3.23 3.18 -11.07
C LEU A 247 -4.72 3.46 -11.28
N PRO A 248 -5.19 4.73 -11.36
CA PRO A 248 -6.60 5.00 -11.64
C PRO A 248 -7.06 4.47 -12.99
N ASP A 249 -6.19 4.55 -14.01
CA ASP A 249 -6.51 4.07 -15.36
C ASP A 249 -6.52 2.54 -15.42
N LEU A 250 -5.58 1.87 -14.74
CA LEU A 250 -5.57 0.41 -14.65
C LEU A 250 -6.87 -0.12 -14.01
N LEU A 251 -7.28 0.46 -12.87
CA LEU A 251 -8.51 0.06 -12.21
C LEU A 251 -9.74 0.38 -13.08
N ALA A 252 -9.73 1.54 -13.76
CA ALA A 252 -10.80 1.92 -14.67
C ALA A 252 -10.98 0.94 -15.84
N ARG A 253 -9.86 0.47 -16.42
CA ARG A 253 -9.89 -0.56 -17.47
C ARG A 253 -10.52 -1.85 -16.96
N SER A 254 -10.07 -2.36 -15.81
CA SER A 254 -10.64 -3.59 -15.24
C SER A 254 -12.12 -3.44 -14.91
N PHE A 255 -12.54 -2.30 -14.37
CA PHE A 255 -13.95 -2.05 -14.07
C PHE A 255 -14.80 -1.98 -15.34
N ALA A 256 -14.32 -1.29 -16.38
CA ALA A 256 -14.98 -1.25 -17.67
C ALA A 256 -15.08 -2.64 -18.32
N ASN A 257 -14.06 -3.49 -18.16
CA ASN A 257 -14.05 -4.87 -18.67
C ASN A 257 -15.00 -5.81 -17.94
N TRP A 258 -15.25 -5.59 -16.64
CA TRP A 258 -16.17 -6.43 -15.87
C TRP A 258 -17.60 -5.90 -15.84
N THR A 259 -17.82 -4.66 -16.28
CA THR A 259 -19.15 -4.08 -16.35
C THR A 259 -19.93 -4.72 -17.50
N MET A 260 -21.03 -5.39 -17.17
CA MET A 260 -21.92 -6.03 -18.14
C MET A 260 -22.85 -5.00 -18.77
N CYS A 261 -22.36 -4.28 -19.78
CA CYS A 261 -23.17 -3.31 -20.51
C CYS A 261 -22.78 -3.28 -21.99
N GLY A 262 -23.76 -3.09 -22.87
CA GLY A 262 -23.55 -3.06 -24.33
C GLY A 262 -23.22 -4.43 -24.92
N ASN A 263 -22.43 -4.42 -26.00
CA ASN A 263 -21.90 -5.65 -26.61
C ASN A 263 -20.75 -6.18 -25.77
N PHE A 264 -21.08 -7.01 -24.79
CA PHE A 264 -20.10 -7.65 -23.93
C PHE A 264 -19.33 -8.74 -24.69
N GLN A 265 -18.00 -8.70 -24.63
CA GLN A 265 -17.10 -9.68 -25.26
C GLN A 265 -15.96 -9.99 -24.31
N ALA A 266 -15.35 -11.17 -24.46
CA ALA A 266 -14.16 -11.52 -23.71
C ALA A 266 -13.04 -10.50 -23.99
N ASN A 267 -12.50 -9.90 -22.94
CA ASN A 267 -11.47 -8.88 -23.08
C ASN A 267 -10.12 -9.55 -23.38
N ILE A 268 -9.56 -9.28 -24.55
CA ILE A 268 -8.26 -9.81 -24.95
C ILE A 268 -7.16 -9.12 -24.14
N ILE A 269 -6.41 -9.90 -23.37
CA ILE A 269 -5.30 -9.41 -22.55
C ILE A 269 -3.98 -9.48 -23.31
N GLY A 270 -3.79 -10.55 -24.08
CA GLY A 270 -2.52 -10.85 -24.72
C GLY A 270 -2.68 -11.63 -26.01
N ARG A 271 -1.74 -11.42 -26.94
CA ARG A 271 -1.64 -12.15 -28.20
C ARG A 271 -0.20 -12.63 -28.37
N PHE A 272 -0.03 -13.90 -28.71
CA PHE A 272 1.25 -14.57 -28.90
C PHE A 272 1.18 -15.45 -30.14
N ASP A 273 1.63 -14.93 -31.28
CA ASP A 273 1.36 -15.54 -32.58
C ASP A 273 -0.15 -15.80 -32.74
N GLU A 274 -0.58 -17.06 -32.82
CA GLU A 274 -2.00 -17.44 -32.93
C GLU A 274 -2.71 -17.63 -31.58
N LEU A 275 -1.96 -17.67 -30.47
CA LEU A 275 -2.54 -17.80 -29.13
C LEU A 275 -3.09 -16.44 -28.66
N VAL A 276 -4.37 -16.42 -28.38
CA VAL A 276 -5.08 -15.32 -27.74
C VAL A 276 -5.39 -15.71 -26.30
N ILE A 277 -5.08 -14.80 -25.38
CA ILE A 277 -5.52 -14.89 -23.99
C ILE A 277 -6.60 -13.83 -23.77
N ALA A 278 -7.74 -14.23 -23.24
CA ALA A 278 -8.85 -13.33 -22.92
C ALA A 278 -9.38 -13.55 -21.50
N GLU A 279 -9.79 -12.48 -20.85
CA GLU A 279 -10.53 -12.53 -19.57
C GLU A 279 -12.03 -12.35 -19.82
N THR A 280 -12.85 -13.06 -19.06
CA THR A 280 -14.29 -12.85 -19.09
C THR A 280 -14.94 -13.19 -17.74
N PRO A 281 -15.73 -12.29 -17.13
CA PRO A 281 -16.58 -12.62 -16.00
C PRO A 281 -17.63 -13.64 -16.47
N VAL A 282 -18.04 -14.56 -15.61
CA VAL A 282 -19.07 -15.57 -15.97
C VAL A 282 -20.40 -15.37 -15.29
N ILE A 283 -20.54 -14.27 -14.54
CA ILE A 283 -21.80 -13.90 -13.91
C ILE A 283 -22.94 -13.91 -14.96
N ASN A 284 -24.10 -14.42 -14.55
CA ASN A 284 -25.30 -14.62 -15.39
C ASN A 284 -25.20 -15.65 -16.52
N THR A 285 -24.02 -16.22 -16.79
CA THR A 285 -23.89 -17.33 -17.75
C THR A 285 -24.34 -18.66 -17.14
N PRO A 286 -24.73 -19.65 -17.95
CA PRO A 286 -25.03 -21.01 -17.49
C PRO A 286 -23.78 -21.80 -17.03
N LEU A 287 -22.61 -21.17 -16.99
CA LEU A 287 -21.39 -21.75 -16.44
C LEU A 287 -21.37 -21.68 -14.90
N VAL A 288 -22.09 -20.72 -14.31
CA VAL A 288 -22.17 -20.58 -12.85
C VAL A 288 -22.78 -21.83 -12.22
N GLY A 289 -22.12 -22.34 -11.19
CA GLY A 289 -22.51 -23.54 -10.46
C GLY A 289 -21.93 -24.84 -11.02
N LYS A 290 -21.39 -24.82 -12.25
CA LYS A 290 -20.68 -25.96 -12.84
C LYS A 290 -19.24 -26.01 -12.36
N THR A 291 -18.65 -27.20 -12.37
CA THR A 291 -17.20 -27.36 -12.31
C THR A 291 -16.55 -27.05 -13.65
N ILE A 292 -15.24 -26.81 -13.65
CA ILE A 292 -14.45 -26.63 -14.87
C ILE A 292 -14.62 -27.82 -15.83
N ALA A 293 -14.65 -29.04 -15.32
CA ALA A 293 -14.92 -30.23 -16.13
C ALA A 293 -16.34 -30.24 -16.72
N GLU A 294 -17.36 -29.90 -15.93
CA GLU A 294 -18.76 -29.87 -16.39
C GLU A 294 -19.05 -28.72 -17.35
N SER A 295 -18.19 -27.70 -17.40
CA SER A 295 -18.31 -26.58 -18.34
C SER A 295 -18.19 -27.02 -19.81
N ASN A 296 -17.41 -28.08 -20.07
CA ASN A 296 -17.08 -28.58 -21.41
C ASN A 296 -16.64 -27.48 -22.40
N LEU A 297 -16.01 -26.40 -21.93
CA LEU A 297 -15.62 -25.28 -22.80
C LEU A 297 -14.58 -25.68 -23.85
N ARG A 298 -13.69 -26.61 -23.50
CA ARG A 298 -12.67 -27.11 -24.42
C ARG A 298 -13.29 -27.89 -25.58
N GLU A 299 -14.29 -28.71 -25.28
CA GLU A 299 -14.98 -29.55 -26.27
C GLU A 299 -16.02 -28.76 -27.07
N SER A 300 -16.70 -27.79 -26.44
CA SER A 300 -17.80 -27.04 -27.08
C SER A 300 -17.34 -25.89 -27.95
N VAL A 301 -16.37 -25.09 -27.48
CA VAL A 301 -15.91 -23.87 -28.18
C VAL A 301 -14.39 -23.84 -28.41
N GLY A 302 -13.65 -24.88 -27.99
CA GLY A 302 -12.21 -25.02 -28.26
C GLY A 302 -11.29 -24.24 -27.31
N VAL A 303 -11.84 -23.43 -26.40
CA VAL A 303 -11.05 -22.62 -25.46
C VAL A 303 -10.65 -23.43 -24.23
N THR A 304 -9.47 -23.15 -23.69
CA THR A 304 -8.98 -23.74 -22.44
C THR A 304 -9.02 -22.70 -21.34
N ILE A 305 -9.58 -23.07 -20.18
CA ILE A 305 -9.48 -22.22 -18.98
C ILE A 305 -8.10 -22.43 -18.38
N VAL A 306 -7.27 -21.39 -18.47
CA VAL A 306 -5.88 -21.40 -18.02
C VAL A 306 -5.69 -20.78 -16.63
N GLY A 307 -6.68 -20.01 -16.19
CA GLY A 307 -6.71 -19.36 -14.89
C GLY A 307 -8.13 -18.99 -14.52
N ILE A 308 -8.37 -18.79 -13.23
CA ILE A 308 -9.59 -18.15 -12.73
C ILE A 308 -9.23 -17.08 -11.71
N TRP A 309 -10.06 -16.06 -11.63
CA TRP A 309 -10.05 -15.08 -10.55
C TRP A 309 -11.33 -15.22 -9.75
N GLU A 310 -11.21 -15.44 -8.44
CA GLU A 310 -12.35 -15.61 -7.55
C GLU A 310 -12.16 -14.71 -6.33
N ARG A 311 -13.06 -13.72 -6.17
CA ARG A 311 -13.04 -12.75 -5.06
C ARG A 311 -11.68 -12.06 -4.85
N GLY A 312 -11.09 -11.57 -5.93
CA GLY A 312 -9.82 -10.86 -5.84
C GLY A 312 -8.59 -11.77 -5.73
N ARG A 313 -8.74 -13.08 -5.93
CA ARG A 313 -7.62 -14.02 -5.85
C ARG A 313 -7.49 -14.87 -7.11
N PRO A 314 -6.34 -14.81 -7.79
CA PRO A 314 -6.06 -15.66 -8.93
C PRO A 314 -5.72 -17.07 -8.48
N SER A 315 -6.10 -18.06 -9.28
CA SER A 315 -5.68 -19.44 -9.09
C SER A 315 -5.66 -20.20 -10.40
N VAL A 316 -4.80 -21.23 -10.47
CA VAL A 316 -4.87 -22.23 -11.54
C VAL A 316 -6.02 -23.19 -11.22
N PRO A 317 -7.05 -23.29 -12.07
CA PRO A 317 -8.18 -24.16 -11.80
C PRO A 317 -7.80 -25.65 -11.91
N THR A 318 -8.51 -26.46 -11.14
CA THR A 318 -8.55 -27.92 -11.30
C THR A 318 -9.86 -28.32 -12.00
N PRO A 319 -9.96 -29.54 -12.57
CA PRO A 319 -11.22 -30.01 -13.16
C PRO A 319 -12.41 -29.97 -12.20
N LYS A 320 -12.17 -30.08 -10.88
CA LYS A 320 -13.20 -30.05 -9.83
C LYS A 320 -13.51 -28.65 -9.30
N THR A 321 -12.73 -27.63 -9.71
CA THR A 321 -12.94 -26.25 -9.25
C THR A 321 -14.32 -25.77 -9.70
N GLN A 322 -15.11 -25.22 -8.79
CA GLN A 322 -16.43 -24.70 -9.08
C GLN A 322 -16.34 -23.28 -9.65
N ILE A 323 -17.14 -23.02 -10.67
CA ILE A 323 -17.35 -21.69 -11.24
C ILE A 323 -18.46 -21.02 -10.43
N THR A 324 -18.16 -19.89 -9.81
CA THR A 324 -19.12 -19.12 -9.00
C THR A 324 -19.58 -17.86 -9.74
N ARG A 325 -20.51 -17.10 -9.14
CA ARG A 325 -20.96 -15.81 -9.71
C ARG A 325 -19.87 -14.75 -9.73
N SER A 326 -18.87 -14.84 -8.85
CA SER A 326 -17.74 -13.90 -8.78
C SER A 326 -16.50 -14.40 -9.55
N THR A 327 -16.62 -15.50 -10.31
CA THR A 327 -15.53 -16.02 -11.12
C THR A 327 -15.32 -15.17 -12.37
N VAL A 328 -14.07 -14.79 -12.63
CA VAL A 328 -13.58 -14.33 -13.94
C VAL A 328 -12.71 -15.45 -14.51
N LEU A 329 -13.03 -15.92 -15.72
CA LEU A 329 -12.24 -16.92 -16.42
C LEU A 329 -11.13 -16.26 -17.21
N LEU A 330 -9.96 -16.87 -17.18
CA LEU A 330 -8.88 -16.60 -18.12
C LEU A 330 -8.88 -17.72 -19.17
N LEU A 331 -9.24 -17.35 -20.40
CA LEU A 331 -9.36 -18.23 -21.55
C LEU A 331 -8.10 -18.16 -22.41
N ALA A 332 -7.66 -19.30 -22.92
CA ALA A 332 -6.64 -19.43 -23.93
C ALA A 332 -7.22 -20.14 -25.16
N GLY A 333 -7.01 -19.58 -26.35
CA GLY A 333 -7.50 -20.14 -27.59
C GLY A 333 -7.02 -19.34 -28.80
N THR A 334 -7.40 -19.75 -30.00
CA THR A 334 -7.25 -18.91 -31.20
C THR A 334 -8.29 -17.80 -31.22
N GLU A 335 -8.12 -16.78 -32.05
CA GLU A 335 -9.10 -15.69 -32.20
C GLU A 335 -10.49 -16.22 -32.60
N SER A 336 -10.55 -17.25 -33.46
CA SER A 336 -11.80 -17.93 -33.82
C SER A 336 -12.46 -18.69 -32.66
N GLN A 337 -11.68 -19.28 -31.76
CA GLN A 337 -12.18 -19.98 -30.58
C GLN A 337 -12.73 -19.00 -29.53
N ILE A 338 -12.05 -17.87 -29.32
CA ILE A 338 -12.54 -16.80 -28.44
C ILE A 338 -13.83 -16.20 -29.01
N ALA A 339 -13.90 -15.93 -30.31
CA ALA A 339 -15.14 -15.48 -30.96
C ALA A 339 -16.28 -16.50 -30.80
N SER A 340 -15.99 -17.80 -30.94
CA SER A 340 -16.98 -18.86 -30.73
C SER A 340 -17.50 -18.90 -29.28
N TYR A 341 -16.65 -18.57 -28.31
CA TYR A 341 -17.08 -18.41 -26.92
C TYR A 341 -18.06 -17.23 -26.79
N ASP A 342 -17.71 -16.06 -27.34
CA ASP A 342 -18.54 -14.86 -27.26
C ASP A 342 -19.91 -15.08 -27.93
N ASP A 343 -19.95 -15.72 -29.10
CA ASP A 343 -21.20 -16.03 -29.82
C ASP A 343 -22.19 -16.87 -28.97
N VAL A 344 -21.67 -17.74 -28.09
CA VAL A 344 -22.48 -18.62 -27.25
C VAL A 344 -22.84 -17.98 -25.91
N TYR A 345 -21.89 -17.27 -25.28
CA TYR A 345 -22.01 -16.86 -23.88
C TYR A 345 -22.29 -15.37 -23.68
N SER A 346 -21.91 -14.50 -24.60
CA SER A 346 -22.13 -13.04 -24.47
C SER A 346 -23.61 -12.68 -24.40
N ILE A 347 -24.48 -13.47 -25.04
CA ILE A 347 -25.94 -13.25 -25.02
C ILE A 347 -26.53 -13.26 -23.60
N TYR A 348 -25.92 -14.00 -22.67
CA TYR A 348 -26.36 -14.07 -21.27
C TYR A 348 -25.90 -12.87 -20.44
N GLN A 349 -25.02 -12.05 -21.03
CA GLN A 349 -24.38 -10.88 -20.41
C GLN A 349 -24.84 -9.58 -21.04
N MET A 350 -25.60 -9.66 -22.14
CA MET A 350 -26.31 -8.53 -22.73
C MET A 350 -27.46 -8.11 -21.81
N PHE A 351 -27.32 -6.97 -21.14
CA PHE A 351 -28.46 -6.30 -20.55
C PHE A 351 -29.29 -5.63 -21.65
N GLN A 352 -30.59 -5.92 -21.68
CA GLN A 352 -31.53 -5.60 -22.76
C GLN A 352 -31.88 -4.11 -22.92
N HIS A 353 -31.22 -3.19 -22.23
CA HIS A 353 -31.51 -1.76 -22.34
C HIS A 353 -30.27 -0.99 -22.77
N ALA A 354 -29.99 -1.09 -24.07
CA ALA A 354 -29.05 -0.21 -24.77
C ALA A 354 -29.52 1.25 -24.62
N GLY A 355 -29.08 1.92 -23.55
CA GLY A 355 -29.41 3.32 -23.28
C GLY A 355 -29.40 3.72 -21.81
N ASP A 356 -29.57 2.79 -20.86
CA ASP A 356 -29.55 3.15 -19.44
C ASP A 356 -28.12 3.35 -18.93
N PRO A 357 -27.85 4.42 -18.14
CA PRO A 357 -26.50 4.76 -17.74
C PRO A 357 -25.96 3.86 -16.62
N VAL A 358 -24.71 3.45 -16.75
CA VAL A 358 -23.92 2.91 -15.63
C VAL A 358 -23.66 4.03 -14.63
N ILE A 359 -23.86 3.76 -13.34
CA ILE A 359 -23.66 4.79 -12.31
C ILE A 359 -22.29 4.64 -11.68
N ILE A 360 -21.55 5.74 -11.57
CA ILE A 360 -20.21 5.79 -10.98
C ILE A 360 -20.26 6.68 -9.73
N MET A 361 -19.89 6.15 -8.57
CA MET A 361 -19.94 6.88 -7.30
C MET A 361 -18.57 7.45 -6.94
N GLY A 362 -18.43 8.76 -7.14
CA GLY A 362 -17.21 9.53 -6.89
C GLY A 362 -16.58 10.02 -8.20
N GLY A 363 -16.57 11.33 -8.42
CA GLY A 363 -15.96 12.02 -9.57
C GLY A 363 -14.51 12.42 -9.35
N GLY A 364 -13.74 11.59 -8.62
CA GLY A 364 -12.29 11.75 -8.49
C GLY A 364 -11.52 11.05 -9.62
N ARG A 365 -10.20 10.93 -9.47
CA ARG A 365 -9.28 10.31 -10.47
C ARG A 365 -9.81 8.99 -11.06
N VAL A 366 -10.24 8.06 -10.20
CA VAL A 366 -10.75 6.75 -10.62
C VAL A 366 -12.09 6.85 -11.35
N GLY A 367 -13.07 7.57 -10.80
CA GLY A 367 -14.40 7.69 -11.42
C GLY A 367 -14.35 8.39 -12.77
N THR A 368 -13.52 9.44 -12.90
CA THR A 368 -13.28 10.13 -14.18
C THR A 368 -12.58 9.22 -15.19
N ALA A 369 -11.59 8.43 -14.76
CA ALA A 369 -10.93 7.45 -15.62
C ALA A 369 -11.92 6.39 -16.14
N ILE A 370 -12.83 5.89 -15.28
CA ILE A 370 -13.89 4.96 -15.69
C ILE A 370 -14.83 5.63 -16.70
N GLY A 371 -15.27 6.86 -16.45
CA GLY A 371 -16.11 7.61 -17.37
C GLY A 371 -15.46 7.77 -18.76
N ARG A 372 -14.15 8.05 -18.80
CA ARG A 372 -13.38 8.07 -20.06
C ARG A 372 -13.43 6.72 -20.78
N ARG A 373 -13.24 5.61 -20.06
CA ARG A 373 -13.29 4.25 -20.64
C ARG A 373 -14.67 3.86 -21.15
N PHE A 374 -15.73 4.30 -20.49
CA PHE A 374 -17.10 4.10 -20.99
C PHE A 374 -17.40 4.97 -22.21
N ALA A 375 -16.93 6.22 -22.23
CA ALA A 375 -17.05 7.08 -23.40
C ALA A 375 -16.35 6.48 -24.63
N GLU A 376 -15.15 5.90 -24.47
CA GLU A 376 -14.41 5.20 -25.54
C GLU A 376 -15.17 3.99 -26.11
N ARG A 377 -16.13 3.43 -25.37
CA ARG A 377 -16.92 2.24 -25.74
C ARG A 377 -18.39 2.56 -26.05
N ASP A 378 -18.74 3.84 -26.15
CA ASP A 378 -20.12 4.31 -26.30
C ASP A 378 -21.09 3.76 -25.24
N VAL A 379 -20.60 3.51 -24.03
CA VAL A 379 -21.41 3.06 -22.89
C VAL A 379 -21.95 4.29 -22.15
N PRO A 380 -23.29 4.47 -22.04
CA PRO A 380 -23.86 5.57 -21.27
C PRO A 380 -23.48 5.46 -19.79
N PHE A 381 -23.11 6.58 -19.16
CA PHE A 381 -22.78 6.61 -17.74
C PHE A 381 -23.15 7.94 -17.07
N LEU A 382 -23.34 7.89 -15.74
CA LEU A 382 -23.54 9.06 -14.89
C LEU A 382 -22.64 8.96 -13.65
N ILE A 383 -21.90 10.04 -13.36
CA ILE A 383 -21.05 10.15 -12.18
C ILE A 383 -21.81 10.90 -11.08
N ILE A 384 -21.93 10.31 -9.90
CA ILE A 384 -22.42 11.01 -8.71
C ILE A 384 -21.23 11.58 -7.94
N GLU A 385 -21.19 12.90 -7.77
CA GLU A 385 -20.14 13.57 -7.01
C GLU A 385 -20.73 14.56 -6.00
N LYS A 386 -20.25 14.49 -4.76
CA LYS A 386 -20.71 15.34 -3.66
C LYS A 386 -20.11 16.73 -3.70
N ASN A 387 -18.84 16.85 -4.11
CA ASN A 387 -18.10 18.11 -4.15
C ASN A 387 -17.95 18.61 -5.60
N PRO A 388 -18.62 19.71 -5.97
CA PRO A 388 -18.58 20.21 -7.34
C PRO A 388 -17.20 20.67 -7.81
N LYS A 389 -16.25 20.93 -6.90
CA LYS A 389 -14.88 21.35 -7.24
C LYS A 389 -14.00 20.21 -7.75
N LYS A 390 -14.39 18.94 -7.57
CA LYS A 390 -13.54 17.78 -7.90
C LYS A 390 -13.56 17.38 -9.37
N THR A 391 -14.46 17.96 -10.15
CA THR A 391 -14.69 17.54 -11.53
C THR A 391 -14.94 18.78 -12.37
N SER A 392 -14.45 18.79 -13.61
CA SER A 392 -14.88 19.79 -14.58
C SER A 392 -16.35 19.58 -14.89
N GLU A 393 -17.11 20.68 -15.09
CA GLU A 393 -18.52 20.59 -15.50
C GLU A 393 -18.62 19.73 -16.77
N SER A 394 -19.33 18.61 -16.66
CA SER A 394 -19.60 17.72 -17.79
C SER A 394 -21.06 17.28 -17.73
N ALA A 395 -21.64 16.97 -18.88
CA ALA A 395 -23.05 16.59 -19.00
C ALA A 395 -23.42 15.30 -18.23
N ASN A 396 -22.41 14.50 -17.83
CA ASN A 396 -22.60 13.19 -17.23
C ASN A 396 -22.41 13.19 -15.71
N ILE A 397 -22.62 14.33 -15.03
CA ILE A 397 -22.44 14.44 -13.57
C ILE A 397 -23.76 14.79 -12.88
N VAL A 398 -24.08 14.05 -11.82
CA VAL A 398 -25.16 14.33 -10.89
C VAL A 398 -24.56 14.77 -9.56
N TYR A 399 -24.67 16.05 -9.24
CA TYR A 399 -24.19 16.55 -7.95
C TYR A 399 -25.14 16.14 -6.82
N GLY A 400 -24.58 15.55 -5.76
CA GLY A 400 -25.33 15.12 -4.57
C GLY A 400 -24.61 14.04 -3.77
N ASP A 401 -25.22 13.65 -2.65
CA ASP A 401 -24.72 12.55 -1.83
C ASP A 401 -25.27 11.22 -2.35
N ALA A 402 -24.40 10.24 -2.62
CA ALA A 402 -24.81 8.91 -3.06
C ALA A 402 -25.60 8.13 -1.98
N ALA A 403 -25.56 8.57 -0.72
CA ALA A 403 -26.41 8.04 0.34
C ALA A 403 -27.86 8.55 0.25
N ASP A 404 -28.12 9.65 -0.45
CA ASP A 404 -29.45 10.23 -0.61
C ASP A 404 -30.21 9.57 -1.77
N LEU A 405 -31.37 8.98 -1.45
CA LEU A 405 -32.24 8.33 -2.44
C LEU A 405 -32.68 9.29 -3.55
N SER A 406 -32.90 10.58 -3.25
CA SER A 406 -33.31 11.55 -4.27
C SER A 406 -32.23 11.78 -5.32
N THR A 407 -30.97 11.79 -4.89
CA THR A 407 -29.80 11.86 -5.75
C THR A 407 -29.64 10.60 -6.60
N LEU A 408 -29.83 9.42 -6.01
CA LEU A 408 -29.80 8.16 -6.75
C LEU A 408 -30.91 8.06 -7.82
N LYS A 409 -32.11 8.56 -7.52
CA LYS A 409 -33.22 8.62 -8.48
C LYS A 409 -32.89 9.54 -9.67
N ARG A 410 -32.29 10.71 -9.41
CA ARG A 410 -31.80 11.61 -10.47
C ARG A 410 -30.71 10.96 -11.32
N ALA A 411 -29.92 10.06 -10.74
CA ALA A 411 -28.91 9.27 -11.44
C ALA A 411 -29.44 7.96 -12.05
N TRP A 412 -30.76 7.73 -12.05
CA TRP A 412 -31.42 6.59 -12.70
C TRP A 412 -31.07 5.22 -12.11
N ILE A 413 -30.86 5.14 -10.79
CA ILE A 413 -30.56 3.88 -10.08
C ILE A 413 -31.60 2.78 -10.29
N GLU A 414 -32.84 3.11 -10.65
CA GLU A 414 -33.92 2.14 -10.86
C GLU A 414 -33.76 1.34 -12.15
N LYS A 415 -33.02 1.89 -13.14
CA LYS A 415 -32.79 1.27 -14.44
C LYS A 415 -31.34 0.93 -14.72
N ALA A 416 -30.41 1.53 -13.98
CA ALA A 416 -28.99 1.31 -14.17
C ALA A 416 -28.64 -0.20 -14.19
N PRO A 417 -27.82 -0.65 -15.18
CA PRO A 417 -27.37 -2.04 -15.25
C PRO A 417 -26.28 -2.34 -14.23
N ALA A 418 -25.45 -1.34 -13.90
CA ALA A 418 -24.35 -1.47 -12.98
C ALA A 418 -24.12 -0.19 -12.15
N ALA A 419 -23.56 -0.37 -10.94
CA ALA A 419 -23.06 0.68 -10.08
C ALA A 419 -21.61 0.43 -9.68
N LEU A 420 -20.74 1.39 -9.97
CA LEU A 420 -19.31 1.35 -9.69
C LEU A 420 -19.01 2.24 -8.50
N ILE A 421 -18.61 1.66 -7.37
CA ILE A 421 -18.39 2.36 -6.11
C ILE A 421 -16.89 2.61 -5.93
N THR A 422 -16.48 3.88 -6.11
CA THR A 422 -15.06 4.25 -6.25
C THR A 422 -14.64 5.35 -5.27
N THR A 423 -15.26 5.40 -4.10
CA THR A 423 -14.88 6.37 -3.05
C THR A 423 -13.56 5.96 -2.37
N HIS A 424 -12.85 6.92 -1.78
CA HIS A 424 -11.53 6.73 -1.14
C HIS A 424 -11.62 6.20 0.29
N GLU A 425 -12.83 5.92 0.76
CA GLU A 425 -13.08 5.40 2.09
C GLU A 425 -13.82 4.07 1.99
N ASP A 426 -13.21 3.01 2.51
CA ASP A 426 -13.83 1.68 2.46
C ASP A 426 -15.11 1.60 3.30
N ALA A 427 -15.22 2.35 4.39
CA ALA A 427 -16.44 2.42 5.17
C ALA A 427 -17.62 2.93 4.32
N THR A 428 -17.39 3.97 3.53
CA THR A 428 -18.36 4.52 2.58
C THR A 428 -18.65 3.51 1.46
N ASN A 429 -17.63 2.84 0.91
CA ASN A 429 -17.83 1.83 -0.13
C ASN A 429 -18.68 0.65 0.38
N ILE A 430 -18.42 0.15 1.59
CA ILE A 430 -19.18 -0.95 2.22
C ILE A 430 -20.63 -0.51 2.48
N TYR A 431 -20.82 0.69 3.02
CA TYR A 431 -22.14 1.26 3.29
C TYR A 431 -22.98 1.37 2.00
N LEU A 432 -22.42 1.99 0.95
CA LEU A 432 -23.11 2.15 -0.34
C LEU A 432 -23.37 0.82 -1.02
N THR A 433 -22.41 -0.11 -0.98
CA THR A 433 -22.57 -1.46 -1.52
C THR A 433 -23.78 -2.16 -0.89
N LYS A 434 -23.85 -2.14 0.45
CA LYS A 434 -24.96 -2.76 1.18
C LYS A 434 -26.29 -2.07 0.89
N TYR A 435 -26.28 -0.74 0.81
CA TYR A 435 -27.46 0.05 0.52
C TYR A 435 -28.00 -0.26 -0.89
N PHE A 436 -27.13 -0.27 -1.91
CA PHE A 436 -27.54 -0.51 -3.30
C PHE A 436 -28.02 -1.92 -3.51
N ARG A 437 -27.34 -2.92 -2.92
CA ARG A 437 -27.82 -4.32 -2.99
C ARG A 437 -29.19 -4.49 -2.35
N SER A 438 -29.50 -3.71 -1.31
CA SER A 438 -30.81 -3.74 -0.65
C SER A 438 -31.90 -3.06 -1.48
N LEU A 439 -31.55 -2.02 -2.25
CA LEU A 439 -32.47 -1.32 -3.15
C LEU A 439 -32.72 -2.10 -4.46
N ARG A 440 -31.66 -2.65 -5.04
CA ARG A 440 -31.65 -3.36 -6.33
C ARG A 440 -30.90 -4.69 -6.17
N PRO A 441 -31.60 -5.79 -5.83
CA PRO A 441 -31.00 -7.12 -5.73
C PRO A 441 -30.36 -7.62 -7.02
N ASP A 442 -30.79 -7.08 -8.17
CA ASP A 442 -30.39 -7.43 -9.53
C ASP A 442 -29.25 -6.56 -10.09
N LEU A 443 -28.98 -5.39 -9.51
CA LEU A 443 -27.95 -4.45 -9.97
C LEU A 443 -26.55 -5.08 -9.87
N GLN A 444 -25.75 -4.96 -10.92
CA GLN A 444 -24.33 -5.32 -10.82
C GLN A 444 -23.59 -4.28 -9.98
N ILE A 445 -22.88 -4.71 -8.94
CA ILE A 445 -22.13 -3.81 -8.06
C ILE A 445 -20.64 -4.16 -8.15
N ILE A 446 -19.85 -3.21 -8.63
CA ILE A 446 -18.40 -3.30 -8.71
C ILE A 446 -17.83 -2.26 -7.74
N SER A 447 -16.96 -2.65 -6.82
CA SER A 447 -16.40 -1.71 -5.83
C SER A 447 -14.89 -1.77 -5.82
N ARG A 448 -14.25 -0.64 -5.53
CA ARG A 448 -12.84 -0.66 -5.13
C ARG A 448 -12.70 -0.90 -3.63
N ALA A 449 -11.62 -1.54 -3.23
CA ALA A 449 -11.13 -1.58 -1.86
C ALA A 449 -9.84 -0.76 -1.80
N ASN A 450 -9.77 0.18 -0.87
CA ASN A 450 -8.55 0.95 -0.59
C ASN A 450 -7.60 0.13 0.30
N LEU A 451 -8.12 -0.87 1.01
CA LEU A 451 -7.35 -1.82 1.80
C LEU A 451 -7.71 -3.26 1.44
N ASP A 452 -6.70 -4.09 1.18
CA ASP A 452 -6.91 -5.48 0.76
C ASP A 452 -7.78 -6.29 1.74
N ARG A 453 -7.59 -6.09 3.04
CA ARG A 453 -8.38 -6.74 4.09
C ARG A 453 -9.90 -6.50 3.98
N ASN A 454 -10.33 -5.42 3.32
CA ASN A 454 -11.73 -5.05 3.18
C ASN A 454 -12.42 -5.70 1.95
N VAL A 455 -11.66 -6.34 1.05
CA VAL A 455 -12.20 -7.02 -0.14
C VAL A 455 -13.30 -8.02 0.25
N SER A 456 -13.03 -8.88 1.23
CA SER A 456 -14.00 -9.86 1.72
C SER A 456 -15.25 -9.23 2.35
N THR A 457 -15.13 -8.06 2.96
CA THR A 457 -16.25 -7.33 3.57
C THR A 457 -17.15 -6.71 2.50
N LEU A 458 -16.57 -6.15 1.44
CA LEU A 458 -17.32 -5.61 0.30
C LEU A 458 -18.11 -6.71 -0.44
N HIS A 459 -17.50 -7.88 -0.65
CA HIS A 459 -18.24 -9.03 -1.19
C HIS A 459 -19.40 -9.45 -0.28
N ARG A 460 -19.18 -9.54 1.03
CA ARG A 460 -20.26 -9.84 2.00
C ARG A 460 -21.36 -8.77 2.03
N ALA A 461 -21.02 -7.50 1.76
CA ALA A 461 -21.98 -6.41 1.67
C ALA A 461 -22.88 -6.54 0.43
N GLY A 462 -22.41 -7.24 -0.62
CA GLY A 462 -23.17 -7.52 -1.83
C GLY A 462 -22.52 -7.06 -3.12
N ALA A 463 -21.22 -6.69 -3.11
CA ALA A 463 -20.48 -6.41 -4.33
C ALA A 463 -20.22 -7.71 -5.11
N ASP A 464 -20.53 -7.69 -6.41
CA ASP A 464 -20.27 -8.82 -7.31
C ASP A 464 -18.76 -8.93 -7.60
N PHE A 465 -18.11 -7.79 -7.85
CA PHE A 465 -16.67 -7.69 -8.06
C PHE A 465 -16.05 -6.65 -7.14
N VAL A 466 -14.87 -6.98 -6.60
CA VAL A 466 -14.10 -6.07 -5.76
C VAL A 466 -12.64 -6.13 -6.17
N MET A 467 -12.04 -4.97 -6.43
CA MET A 467 -10.61 -4.86 -6.72
C MET A 467 -9.90 -4.06 -5.64
N SER A 468 -8.76 -4.59 -5.18
CA SER A 468 -7.88 -3.92 -4.23
C SER A 468 -6.96 -2.94 -4.96
N TYR A 469 -7.11 -1.65 -4.69
CA TYR A 469 -6.31 -0.60 -5.31
C TYR A 469 -4.80 -0.74 -4.99
N PRO A 470 -4.39 -1.04 -3.74
CA PRO A 470 -2.99 -1.29 -3.44
C PRO A 470 -2.40 -2.49 -4.16
N VAL A 471 -3.13 -3.61 -4.19
CA VAL A 471 -2.65 -4.87 -4.81
C VAL A 471 -2.39 -4.66 -6.29
N LEU A 472 -3.27 -3.93 -6.99
CA LEU A 472 -3.08 -3.57 -8.39
C LEU A 472 -1.73 -2.84 -8.62
N GLY A 473 -1.37 -1.92 -7.73
CA GLY A 473 -0.09 -1.22 -7.80
C GLY A 473 1.10 -2.09 -7.47
N VAL A 474 0.96 -2.97 -6.49
CA VAL A 474 1.99 -3.97 -6.17
C VAL A 474 2.23 -4.89 -7.37
N ASP A 475 1.17 -5.34 -8.04
CA ASP A 475 1.26 -6.20 -9.23
C ASP A 475 1.98 -5.51 -10.37
N ALA A 476 1.66 -4.23 -10.64
CA ALA A 476 2.36 -3.43 -11.65
C ALA A 476 3.86 -3.30 -11.33
N VAL A 477 4.22 -3.12 -10.06
CA VAL A 477 5.61 -3.03 -9.60
C VAL A 477 6.33 -4.38 -9.76
N PHE A 478 5.73 -5.46 -9.28
CA PHE A 478 6.33 -6.79 -9.28
C PHE A 478 6.52 -7.34 -10.69
N SER A 479 5.55 -7.14 -11.59
CA SER A 479 5.65 -7.53 -13.00
C SER A 479 6.89 -6.94 -13.68
N PHE A 480 7.23 -5.71 -13.34
CA PHE A 480 8.41 -5.04 -13.88
C PHE A 480 9.70 -5.50 -13.18
N LEU A 481 9.67 -5.74 -11.87
CA LEU A 481 10.82 -6.21 -11.10
C LEU A 481 11.33 -7.59 -11.57
N THR A 482 10.45 -8.50 -11.98
CA THR A 482 10.82 -9.87 -12.35
C THR A 482 11.45 -10.01 -13.75
N LYS A 483 11.51 -8.95 -14.57
CA LYS A 483 12.26 -8.86 -15.85
C LYS A 483 12.24 -10.14 -16.72
N GLN A 484 11.07 -10.58 -17.16
CA GLN A 484 10.97 -11.61 -18.21
C GLN A 484 10.00 -11.14 -19.29
N ASP A 485 10.10 -11.71 -20.50
CA ASP A 485 9.13 -11.65 -21.60
C ASP A 485 7.80 -12.34 -21.21
N VAL A 486 7.30 -11.93 -20.05
CA VAL A 486 6.12 -12.42 -19.37
C VAL A 486 5.13 -11.28 -19.45
N LEU A 487 4.12 -11.47 -20.28
CA LEU A 487 2.93 -10.66 -20.16
C LEU A 487 2.21 -11.19 -18.91
N MET A 488 2.14 -10.38 -17.85
CA MET A 488 1.22 -10.68 -16.76
C MET A 488 -0.19 -10.63 -17.35
N LEU A 489 -0.79 -11.80 -17.51
CA LEU A 489 -2.13 -11.91 -18.09
C LEU A 489 -3.17 -11.56 -17.04
N VAL A 490 -3.03 -12.12 -15.83
CA VAL A 490 -3.86 -11.84 -14.67
C VAL A 490 -2.98 -12.03 -13.44
N GLU A 491 -3.27 -11.31 -12.35
CA GLU A 491 -2.59 -11.40 -11.04
C GLU A 491 -2.07 -12.84 -10.77
N GLY A 492 -0.82 -12.99 -10.31
CA GLY A 492 -0.29 -14.30 -9.86
C GLY A 492 -0.14 -15.41 -10.91
N LEU A 493 -0.51 -15.20 -12.18
CA LEU A 493 -0.32 -16.13 -13.30
C LEU A 493 0.60 -15.53 -14.37
N THR A 494 1.74 -16.18 -14.55
CA THR A 494 2.81 -15.86 -15.49
C THR A 494 2.63 -16.70 -16.74
N LEU A 495 2.59 -16.07 -17.92
CA LEU A 495 2.83 -16.75 -19.19
C LEU A 495 4.30 -16.62 -19.58
N PHE A 496 4.98 -17.73 -19.84
CA PHE A 496 6.38 -17.72 -20.19
C PHE A 496 6.66 -18.71 -21.32
N ARG A 497 7.68 -18.36 -22.12
CA ARG A 497 8.14 -19.15 -23.28
C ARG A 497 9.44 -19.85 -22.92
N VAL A 498 9.56 -21.12 -23.26
CA VAL A 498 10.79 -21.89 -23.07
C VAL A 498 11.06 -22.77 -24.29
N GLN A 499 12.33 -22.92 -24.62
CA GLN A 499 12.74 -23.99 -25.53
C GLN A 499 12.51 -25.33 -24.82
N ALA A 500 11.91 -26.28 -25.53
CA ALA A 500 11.59 -27.60 -24.99
C ALA A 500 12.85 -28.25 -24.42
N PRO A 501 12.88 -28.53 -23.10
CA PRO A 501 13.98 -29.24 -22.46
C PRO A 501 14.26 -30.58 -23.14
N GLU A 502 15.54 -30.94 -23.29
CA GLU A 502 15.91 -32.22 -23.95
C GLU A 502 15.32 -33.45 -23.23
N ILE A 503 15.07 -33.36 -21.91
CA ILE A 503 14.46 -34.44 -21.12
C ILE A 503 13.00 -34.72 -21.51
N LEU A 504 12.34 -33.79 -22.20
CA LEU A 504 10.97 -33.93 -22.65
C LEU A 504 10.86 -34.40 -24.11
N ASP A 505 11.98 -34.61 -24.82
CA ASP A 505 11.97 -35.05 -26.20
C ASP A 505 11.32 -36.44 -26.35
N GLY A 506 10.29 -36.53 -27.19
CA GLY A 506 9.48 -37.72 -27.41
C GLY A 506 8.48 -38.04 -26.31
N VAL A 507 8.44 -37.26 -25.21
CA VAL A 507 7.52 -37.48 -24.08
C VAL A 507 6.19 -36.78 -24.38
N THR A 508 5.07 -37.48 -24.15
CA THR A 508 3.74 -36.87 -24.30
C THR A 508 3.48 -35.84 -23.20
N LEU A 509 2.63 -34.85 -23.45
CA LEU A 509 2.24 -33.90 -22.40
C LEU A 509 1.62 -34.57 -21.17
N ALA A 510 0.86 -35.66 -21.35
CA ALA A 510 0.32 -36.45 -20.25
C ALA A 510 1.42 -37.09 -19.38
N ASP A 511 2.46 -37.63 -20.03
CA ASP A 511 3.55 -38.33 -19.36
C ASP A 511 4.66 -37.39 -18.86
N SER A 512 4.68 -36.14 -19.35
CA SER A 512 5.67 -35.12 -18.98
C SER A 512 5.66 -34.72 -17.51
N ARG A 513 4.50 -34.92 -16.84
CA ARG A 513 4.22 -34.52 -15.45
C ARG A 513 4.42 -33.04 -15.12
N ILE A 514 4.61 -32.17 -16.12
CA ILE A 514 4.83 -30.72 -15.93
C ILE A 514 3.79 -30.14 -14.97
N ARG A 515 2.50 -30.37 -15.24
CA ARG A 515 1.40 -29.85 -14.40
C ARG A 515 1.38 -30.43 -12.99
N GLN A 516 1.83 -31.67 -12.80
CA GLN A 516 1.81 -32.35 -11.51
C GLN A 516 2.97 -31.90 -10.62
N GLU A 517 4.14 -31.65 -11.23
CA GLU A 517 5.37 -31.31 -10.50
C GLU A 517 5.59 -29.81 -10.33
N THR A 518 5.07 -29.00 -11.25
CA THR A 518 5.31 -27.55 -11.25
C THR A 518 4.03 -26.73 -11.17
N HIS A 519 2.86 -27.35 -11.27
CA HIS A 519 1.58 -26.65 -11.39
C HIS A 519 1.47 -25.72 -12.62
N CYS A 520 2.39 -25.82 -13.59
CA CYS A 520 2.29 -25.11 -14.86
C CYS A 520 1.46 -25.90 -15.87
N SER A 521 0.73 -25.21 -16.73
CA SER A 521 0.02 -25.81 -17.85
C SER A 521 0.64 -25.37 -19.16
N VAL A 522 0.90 -26.30 -20.07
CA VAL A 522 1.29 -25.97 -21.45
C VAL A 522 0.04 -25.52 -22.19
N VAL A 523 0.07 -24.31 -22.75
CA VAL A 523 -1.08 -23.69 -23.44
C VAL A 523 -0.88 -23.64 -24.95
N ALA A 524 0.37 -23.63 -25.41
CA ALA A 524 0.70 -23.79 -26.82
C ALA A 524 2.06 -24.46 -27.00
N ILE A 525 2.23 -25.12 -28.15
CA ILE A 525 3.51 -25.70 -28.61
C ILE A 525 3.76 -25.19 -30.02
N LYS A 526 4.96 -24.69 -30.27
CA LYS A 526 5.43 -24.33 -31.61
C LYS A 526 6.52 -25.32 -32.04
N SER A 527 6.26 -26.10 -33.09
CA SER A 527 7.23 -27.08 -33.64
C SER A 527 7.32 -26.88 -35.15
N ASP A 528 8.54 -26.74 -35.68
CA ASP A 528 8.81 -26.62 -37.12
C ASP A 528 7.94 -25.59 -37.86
N GLY A 529 7.67 -24.46 -37.20
CA GLY A 529 6.83 -23.38 -37.74
C GLY A 529 5.32 -23.61 -37.61
N ASN A 530 4.87 -24.79 -37.18
CA ASN A 530 3.47 -25.06 -36.86
C ASN A 530 3.16 -24.71 -35.40
N PHE A 531 2.08 -23.97 -35.18
CA PHE A 531 1.69 -23.47 -33.87
C PHE A 531 0.41 -24.16 -33.40
N ILE A 532 0.51 -24.93 -32.33
CA ILE A 532 -0.61 -25.72 -31.79
C ILE A 532 -1.09 -25.06 -30.51
N VAL A 533 -2.24 -24.38 -30.58
CA VAL A 533 -2.95 -23.85 -29.42
C VAL A 533 -3.75 -24.96 -28.74
N ASN A 534 -3.73 -24.98 -27.40
CA ASN A 534 -4.44 -25.97 -26.58
C ASN A 534 -4.11 -27.44 -26.93
N PRO A 535 -2.81 -27.82 -26.89
CA PRO A 535 -2.36 -29.13 -27.32
C PRO A 535 -3.06 -30.27 -26.54
N GLY A 536 -3.39 -31.35 -27.26
CA GLY A 536 -3.96 -32.56 -26.68
C GLY A 536 -2.96 -33.28 -25.75
N PRO A 537 -3.45 -34.09 -24.79
CA PRO A 537 -2.59 -34.76 -23.80
C PRO A 537 -1.61 -35.76 -24.43
N CYS A 538 -1.96 -36.33 -25.59
CA CYS A 538 -1.13 -37.32 -26.29
C CYS A 538 -0.10 -36.71 -27.26
N ILE A 539 -0.04 -35.38 -27.37
CA ILE A 539 0.95 -34.73 -28.25
C ILE A 539 2.35 -34.90 -27.65
N PRO A 540 3.32 -35.49 -28.39
CA PRO A 540 4.71 -35.56 -27.96
C PRO A 540 5.38 -34.19 -28.05
N VAL A 541 6.22 -33.88 -27.07
CA VAL A 541 7.12 -32.73 -27.14
C VAL A 541 8.32 -33.12 -27.99
N THR A 542 8.64 -32.32 -29.01
CA THR A 542 9.75 -32.58 -29.94
C THR A 542 10.95 -31.70 -29.61
N LYS A 543 12.17 -32.21 -29.82
CA LYS A 543 13.39 -31.42 -29.70
C LYS A 543 13.34 -30.16 -30.58
N GLY A 544 13.67 -29.01 -29.99
CA GLY A 544 13.64 -27.72 -30.68
C GLY A 544 12.24 -27.09 -30.81
N SER A 545 11.21 -27.74 -30.28
CA SER A 545 9.91 -27.07 -30.10
C SER A 545 9.99 -26.01 -29.01
N GLU A 546 9.19 -24.97 -29.14
CA GLU A 546 9.01 -23.93 -28.13
C GLU A 546 7.70 -24.21 -27.38
N LEU A 547 7.78 -24.28 -26.06
CA LEU A 547 6.63 -24.45 -25.19
C LEU A 547 6.21 -23.10 -24.63
N ILE A 548 4.91 -22.82 -24.71
CA ILE A 548 4.30 -21.67 -24.04
C ILE A 548 3.53 -22.22 -22.84
N LEU A 549 3.96 -21.82 -21.64
CA LEU A 549 3.38 -22.28 -20.38
C LEU A 549 2.72 -21.13 -19.64
N ILE A 550 1.71 -21.49 -18.85
CA ILE A 550 1.11 -20.62 -17.85
C ILE A 550 1.25 -21.27 -16.47
N GLY A 551 1.59 -20.49 -15.45
CA GLY A 551 1.71 -20.99 -14.08
C GLY A 551 1.90 -19.86 -13.09
N THR A 552 1.94 -20.17 -11.81
CA THR A 552 2.34 -19.17 -10.80
C THR A 552 3.85 -18.92 -10.87
N TYR A 553 4.33 -17.81 -10.31
CA TYR A 553 5.77 -17.55 -10.19
C TYR A 553 6.54 -18.70 -9.50
N GLU A 554 5.95 -19.31 -8.48
CA GLU A 554 6.53 -20.48 -7.81
C GLU A 554 6.60 -21.68 -8.75
N GLY A 555 5.52 -21.90 -9.53
CA GLY A 555 5.46 -22.97 -10.51
C GLY A 555 6.47 -22.79 -11.64
N GLU A 556 6.68 -21.57 -12.10
CA GLU A 556 7.73 -21.23 -13.07
C GLU A 556 9.12 -21.55 -12.51
N ARG A 557 9.47 -21.05 -11.32
CA ARG A 557 10.77 -21.36 -10.70
C ARG A 557 10.98 -22.86 -10.52
N GLN A 558 9.93 -23.57 -10.12
CA GLN A 558 9.96 -25.02 -9.99
C GLN A 558 10.16 -25.70 -11.35
N PHE A 559 9.51 -25.21 -12.41
CA PHE A 559 9.70 -25.69 -13.76
C PHE A 559 11.15 -25.55 -14.23
N PHE A 560 11.74 -24.36 -14.08
CA PHE A 560 13.14 -24.15 -14.41
C PHE A 560 14.03 -25.08 -13.58
N ARG A 561 13.83 -25.17 -12.27
CA ARG A 561 14.64 -26.04 -11.40
C ARG A 561 14.56 -27.53 -11.77
N THR A 562 13.39 -28.02 -12.16
CA THR A 562 13.14 -29.44 -12.45
C THR A 562 13.58 -29.83 -13.85
N TYR A 563 13.22 -29.03 -14.87
CA TYR A 563 13.39 -29.42 -16.28
C TYR A 563 14.54 -28.70 -16.98
N ILE A 564 14.94 -27.51 -16.51
CA ILE A 564 16.00 -26.70 -17.12
C ILE A 564 17.14 -26.59 -16.10
N LYS A 565 18.01 -27.60 -16.08
CA LYS A 565 19.26 -27.52 -15.31
C LYS A 565 20.02 -26.26 -15.76
N THR A 566 20.12 -25.28 -14.87
CA THR A 566 20.92 -24.08 -15.07
C THR A 566 22.41 -24.42 -15.01
#